data_AF-A0A956QLG9-F1
#
_entry.id   AF-A0A956QLG9-F1
#
_cell.length_a   1.000
_cell.length_b   1.000
_cell.length_c   1.000
_cell.angle_alpha   90.00
_cell.angle_beta   90.00
_cell.angle_gamma   90.00
#
_symmetry.space_group_name_H-M   'P 1'
#
loop_
_entity.id
_entity.type
_entity.pdbx_description
1 polymer ?
#
loop_
_entity_poly.entity_id
_entity_poly.type
_entity_poly.pdbx_seq_one_letter_code
_entity_poly.pdbx_strand_id
1 'polypeptide(L)'
;KDVASEVAQSFAERQVHPHHVPANTQEDEVFERLSRLEFQTMARGAGGILFRTTLLKAYLSSPAACRETIRHRLRRLEKMTGPEAEHDREQLTSLDALIAQVTPDRFGKLARLFALIEGWPGERVVIFSERIETLRFLDQQLRDHFGLDQHQMGVFYGTLDDQRQQAMVKDFGTANGKVRLLLGSDAASEGINLHYYCHRLVHFDIPWSLITLEQRNGRIDRFGQTETPDIHYLLTVPRDVELRGDLRVLDRLIEKENAAHKNLGDVAWLMRLHEAELEEQRVAQGIENHEPAESVVPDEPEEFDFLALLSGEGDKEEIETVDPVSLYADDLAYCREAFEELDCQPEWHEHLSGFSFHAPEDLRVRYDYLPPELRQADWELKLTTDREL
;
A
#
# COMPACT_ATOMS: atom_id res chain seq x y z
N LYS A 1 -7.00 -18.54 -29.54
CA LYS A 1 -7.48 -17.22 -29.10
C LYS A 1 -6.49 -16.75 -28.05
N ASP A 2 -5.97 -15.55 -28.20
CA ASP A 2 -4.82 -15.08 -27.44
C ASP A 2 -5.28 -14.64 -26.05
N VAL A 3 -4.98 -15.44 -25.02
CA VAL A 3 -5.37 -15.21 -23.62
C VAL A 3 -4.90 -13.82 -23.17
N ALA A 4 -3.76 -13.35 -23.68
CA ALA A 4 -3.26 -12.01 -23.41
C ALA A 4 -4.20 -10.90 -23.92
N SER A 5 -4.89 -11.10 -25.04
CA SER A 5 -5.83 -10.12 -25.62
C SER A 5 -7.19 -10.08 -24.89
N GLU A 6 -7.66 -11.21 -24.38
CA GLU A 6 -8.87 -11.28 -23.54
C GLU A 6 -8.60 -10.73 -22.12
N VAL A 7 -7.41 -10.98 -21.56
CA VAL A 7 -6.97 -10.40 -20.29
C VAL A 7 -6.76 -8.88 -20.42
N ALA A 8 -6.13 -8.41 -21.49
CA ALA A 8 -5.95 -6.97 -21.73
C ALA A 8 -7.28 -6.20 -21.92
N GLN A 9 -8.34 -6.85 -22.44
CA GLN A 9 -9.68 -6.26 -22.52
C GLN A 9 -10.41 -6.20 -21.17
N SER A 10 -9.92 -6.91 -20.14
CA SER A 10 -10.54 -7.00 -18.82
C SER A 10 -9.98 -6.01 -17.78
N PHE A 11 -8.89 -5.30 -18.09
CA PHE A 11 -8.37 -4.21 -17.26
C PHE A 11 -8.82 -2.86 -17.82
N ALA A 12 -9.61 -2.12 -17.05
CA ALA A 12 -9.95 -0.73 -17.39
C ALA A 12 -8.69 0.15 -17.27
N GLU A 13 -8.46 1.08 -18.21
CA GLU A 13 -7.34 2.01 -18.10
C GLU A 13 -7.54 2.92 -16.88
N ARG A 14 -6.72 2.71 -15.85
CA ARG A 14 -6.78 3.47 -14.59
C ARG A 14 -6.51 4.96 -14.77
N GLN A 15 -7.13 5.77 -13.94
CA GLN A 15 -6.90 7.20 -13.82
C GLN A 15 -5.93 7.46 -12.67
N VAL A 16 -4.89 8.26 -12.94
CA VAL A 16 -3.84 8.58 -11.98
C VAL A 16 -3.73 10.09 -11.82
N HIS A 17 -3.84 10.56 -10.58
CA HIS A 17 -3.86 11.97 -10.24
C HIS A 17 -2.85 12.30 -9.13
N PRO A 18 -1.66 12.83 -9.48
CA PRO A 18 -0.77 13.48 -8.54
C PRO A 18 -1.35 14.84 -8.12
N HIS A 19 -1.50 15.06 -6.81
CA HIS A 19 -1.98 16.31 -6.21
C HIS A 19 -0.85 16.98 -5.47
N HIS A 20 -0.21 17.95 -6.15
CA HIS A 20 0.79 18.84 -5.56
C HIS A 20 0.12 19.89 -4.69
N VAL A 21 0.23 19.71 -3.37
CA VAL A 21 -0.31 20.62 -2.36
C VAL A 21 0.80 21.56 -1.89
N PRO A 22 0.73 22.87 -2.19
CA PRO A 22 1.73 23.83 -1.74
C PRO A 22 1.78 23.89 -0.20
N ALA A 23 2.98 23.82 0.36
CA ALA A 23 3.19 24.04 1.79
C ALA A 23 2.79 25.48 2.16
N ASN A 24 2.10 25.62 3.30
CA ASN A 24 1.84 26.92 3.88
C ASN A 24 3.07 27.45 4.65
N THR A 25 2.96 28.64 5.24
CA THR A 25 4.07 29.26 6.00
C THR A 25 4.54 28.43 7.20
N GLN A 26 3.63 27.85 7.97
CA GLN A 26 4.01 27.00 9.10
C GLN A 26 4.68 25.70 8.63
N GLU A 27 4.19 25.11 7.54
CA GLU A 27 4.79 23.90 6.96
C GLU A 27 6.19 24.19 6.39
N ASP A 28 6.38 25.32 5.71
CA ASP A 28 7.69 25.72 5.20
C ASP A 28 8.70 26.01 6.31
N GLU A 29 8.27 26.61 7.43
CA GLU A 29 9.13 26.80 8.60
C GLU A 29 9.64 25.44 9.15
N VAL A 30 8.79 24.41 9.13
CA VAL A 30 9.19 23.05 9.49
C VAL A 30 10.19 22.48 8.48
N PHE A 31 9.93 22.63 7.17
CA PHE A 31 10.85 22.16 6.14
C PHE A 31 12.23 22.85 6.20
N GLU A 32 12.25 24.17 6.40
CA GLU A 32 13.49 24.94 6.58
C GLU A 32 14.23 24.51 7.85
N ARG A 33 13.50 24.20 8.93
CA ARG A 33 14.12 23.67 10.14
C ARG A 33 14.71 22.28 9.89
N LEU A 34 13.96 21.39 9.24
CA LEU A 34 14.37 20.02 8.93
C LEU A 34 15.66 19.98 8.12
N SER A 35 15.80 20.81 7.07
CA SER A 35 16.99 20.81 6.21
C SER A 35 18.26 21.20 6.96
N ARG A 36 18.15 22.06 7.98
CA ARG A 36 19.25 22.57 8.80
C ARG A 36 19.49 21.79 10.10
N LEU A 37 18.81 20.67 10.33
CA LEU A 37 19.04 19.86 11.54
C LEU A 37 20.41 19.20 11.50
N GLU A 38 21.13 19.34 12.62
CA GLU A 38 22.40 18.69 12.86
C GLU A 38 22.37 17.97 14.22
N PHE A 39 22.77 16.69 14.21
CA PHE A 39 22.78 15.85 15.40
C PHE A 39 24.21 15.54 15.84
N GLN A 40 24.55 15.88 17.08
CA GLN A 40 25.87 15.67 17.66
C GLN A 40 26.05 14.24 18.20
N THR A 41 25.00 13.61 18.76
CA THR A 41 25.11 12.23 19.26
C THR A 41 25.28 11.20 18.13
N MET A 42 25.05 11.61 16.88
CA MET A 42 25.15 10.79 15.68
C MET A 42 26.15 11.37 14.67
N ALA A 43 27.05 12.25 15.13
CA ALA A 43 28.03 12.93 14.27
C ALA A 43 29.11 12.00 13.69
N ARG A 44 29.31 10.81 14.25
CA ARG A 44 30.24 9.81 13.71
C ARG A 44 29.54 8.98 12.62
N GLY A 45 29.81 9.31 11.36
CA GLY A 45 29.29 8.60 10.18
C GLY A 45 27.97 9.16 9.66
N ALA A 46 27.28 8.42 8.81
CA ALA A 46 26.04 8.86 8.15
C ALA A 46 24.80 8.88 9.08
N GLY A 47 24.92 8.49 10.35
CA GLY A 47 23.79 8.27 11.25
C GLY A 47 22.92 9.51 11.49
N GLY A 48 23.53 10.69 11.64
CA GLY A 48 22.77 11.93 11.83
C GLY A 48 21.98 12.35 10.60
N ILE A 49 22.56 12.14 9.42
CA ILE A 49 21.95 12.45 8.12
C ILE A 49 20.75 11.52 7.86
N LEU A 50 20.93 10.21 8.06
CA LEU A 50 19.87 9.20 7.96
C LEU A 50 18.67 9.51 8.87
N PHE A 51 18.94 10.04 10.06
CA PHE A 51 17.87 10.41 10.99
C PHE A 51 17.11 11.68 10.55
N ARG A 52 17.80 12.67 9.96
CA ARG A 52 17.15 13.84 9.35
C ARG A 52 16.20 13.42 8.23
N THR A 53 16.64 12.53 7.36
CA THR A 53 15.83 11.97 6.26
C THR A 53 14.64 11.18 6.78
N THR A 54 14.82 10.43 7.87
CA THR A 54 13.72 9.75 8.57
C THR A 54 12.67 10.75 9.09
N LEU A 55 13.09 11.88 9.68
CA LEU A 55 12.18 12.93 10.14
C LEU A 55 11.46 13.61 8.96
N LEU A 56 12.16 13.85 7.86
CA LEU A 56 11.58 14.37 6.62
C LEU A 56 10.50 13.42 6.08
N LYS A 57 10.81 12.12 5.89
CA LYS A 57 9.83 11.09 5.45
C LYS A 57 8.62 11.06 6.38
N ALA A 58 8.84 11.09 7.70
CA ALA A 58 7.75 11.09 8.68
C ALA A 58 6.88 12.35 8.58
N TYR A 59 7.47 13.53 8.37
CA TYR A 59 6.73 14.78 8.20
C TYR A 59 5.96 14.85 6.88
N LEU A 60 6.56 14.36 5.79
CA LEU A 60 5.90 14.18 4.50
C LEU A 60 4.70 13.23 4.59
N SER A 61 4.65 12.34 5.59
CA SER A 61 3.44 11.59 5.93
C SER A 61 2.45 12.45 6.71
N SER A 62 2.78 12.89 7.92
CA SER A 62 1.97 13.85 8.67
C SER A 62 2.75 14.54 9.80
N PRO A 63 2.26 15.71 10.29
CA PRO A 63 2.75 16.31 11.53
C PRO A 63 2.74 15.31 12.70
N ALA A 64 1.69 14.50 12.84
CA ALA A 64 1.55 13.53 13.93
C ALA A 64 2.66 12.46 13.89
N ALA A 65 2.94 11.89 12.72
CA ALA A 65 3.99 10.87 12.55
C ALA A 65 5.40 11.42 12.81
N CYS A 66 5.70 12.64 12.36
CA CYS A 66 6.99 13.27 12.68
C CYS A 66 7.15 13.49 14.19
N ARG A 67 6.11 14.00 14.86
CA ARG A 67 6.13 14.19 16.32
C ARG A 67 6.23 12.88 17.10
N GLU A 68 5.63 11.80 16.62
CA GLU A 68 5.84 10.47 17.20
C GLU A 68 7.33 10.06 17.11
N THR A 69 7.93 10.21 15.93
CA THR A 69 9.36 9.92 15.71
C THR A 69 10.26 10.74 16.65
N ILE A 70 9.97 12.04 16.78
CA ILE A 70 10.67 12.94 17.72
C ILE A 70 10.52 12.46 19.17
N ARG A 71 9.29 12.17 19.62
CA ARG A 71 9.01 11.68 20.98
C ARG A 71 9.80 10.40 21.30
N HIS A 72 9.86 9.45 20.37
CA HIS A 72 10.66 8.24 20.56
C HIS A 72 12.15 8.53 20.69
N ARG A 73 12.69 9.47 19.89
CA ARG A 73 14.09 9.86 19.99
C ARG A 73 14.40 10.58 21.29
N LEU A 74 13.55 11.52 21.72
CA LEU A 74 13.71 12.25 22.99
C LEU A 74 13.77 11.28 24.19
N ARG A 75 12.88 10.29 24.26
CA ARG A 75 12.90 9.24 25.32
C ARG A 75 14.20 8.44 25.36
N ARG A 76 14.88 8.26 24.21
CA ARG A 76 16.20 7.61 24.16
C ARG A 76 17.29 8.55 24.67
N LEU A 77 17.23 9.82 24.29
CA LEU A 77 18.18 10.85 24.72
C LEU A 77 18.08 11.17 26.21
N GLU A 78 16.91 11.03 26.84
CA GLU A 78 16.74 11.16 28.31
C GLU A 78 17.64 10.22 29.11
N LYS A 79 18.01 9.07 28.53
CA LYS A 79 18.91 8.08 29.15
C LYS A 79 20.39 8.41 28.93
N MET A 80 20.69 9.37 28.06
CA MET A 80 22.04 9.81 27.73
C MET A 80 22.34 11.11 28.48
N THR A 81 23.57 11.25 28.97
CA THR A 81 24.03 12.47 29.63
C THR A 81 25.24 13.02 28.89
N GLY A 82 25.33 14.35 28.79
CA GLY A 82 26.42 15.04 28.09
C GLY A 82 25.94 16.17 27.18
N PRO A 83 26.85 17.06 26.75
CA PRO A 83 26.51 18.23 25.95
C PRO A 83 25.92 17.87 24.58
N GLU A 84 26.39 16.78 23.96
CA GLU A 84 25.89 16.30 22.66
C GLU A 84 24.42 15.86 22.73
N ALA A 85 24.03 15.18 23.82
CA ALA A 85 22.65 14.74 24.03
C ALA A 85 21.71 15.91 24.36
N GLU A 86 22.20 16.93 25.08
CA GLU A 86 21.43 18.15 25.34
C GLU A 86 21.21 18.94 24.04
N HIS A 87 22.25 19.11 23.21
CA HIS A 87 22.12 19.74 21.90
C HIS A 87 21.05 19.06 21.05
N ASP A 88 21.10 17.73 20.91
CA ASP A 88 20.10 16.99 20.11
C ASP A 88 18.68 17.12 20.70
N ARG A 89 18.53 17.15 22.03
CA ARG A 89 17.25 17.39 22.69
C ARG A 89 16.71 18.79 22.41
N GLU A 90 17.56 19.80 22.44
CA GLU A 90 17.19 21.18 22.09
C GLU A 90 16.75 21.29 20.62
N GLN A 91 17.50 20.68 19.69
CA GLN A 91 17.14 20.66 18.27
C GLN A 91 15.76 20.03 18.05
N LEU A 92 15.50 18.86 18.65
CA LEU A 92 14.25 18.12 18.51
C LEU A 92 13.07 18.81 19.19
N THR A 93 13.28 19.40 20.35
CA THR A 93 12.23 20.15 21.08
C THR A 93 11.84 21.40 20.31
N SER A 94 12.83 22.11 19.75
CA SER A 94 12.59 23.26 18.87
C SER A 94 11.80 22.87 17.62
N LEU A 95 12.12 21.72 16.99
CA LEU A 95 11.39 21.21 15.85
C LEU A 95 9.95 20.80 16.21
N ASP A 96 9.74 20.07 17.32
CA ASP A 96 8.40 19.66 17.76
C ASP A 96 7.49 20.87 18.02
N ALA A 97 8.06 21.96 18.55
CA ALA A 97 7.34 23.21 18.77
C ALA A 97 6.90 23.91 17.47
N LEU A 98 7.67 23.78 16.38
CA LEU A 98 7.24 24.25 15.05
C LEU A 98 6.15 23.35 14.47
N ILE A 99 6.34 22.03 14.53
CA ILE A 99 5.35 21.07 14.01
C ILE A 99 4.01 21.19 14.74
N ALA A 100 4.03 21.48 16.05
CA ALA A 100 2.81 21.71 16.83
C ALA A 100 1.97 22.92 16.35
N GLN A 101 2.56 23.85 15.60
CA GLN A 101 1.86 24.99 15.01
C GLN A 101 1.17 24.65 13.68
N VAL A 102 1.51 23.50 13.08
CA VAL A 102 0.82 22.93 11.91
C VAL A 102 -0.40 22.17 12.42
N THR A 103 -1.43 22.92 12.78
CA THR A 103 -2.71 22.38 13.24
C THR A 103 -3.47 21.71 12.08
N PRO A 104 -4.44 20.81 12.35
CA PRO A 104 -5.13 20.09 11.28
C PRO A 104 -5.82 20.99 10.26
N ASP A 105 -6.41 22.11 10.68
CA ASP A 105 -7.03 23.13 9.82
C ASP A 105 -6.03 23.84 8.90
N ARG A 106 -4.74 23.76 9.21
CA ARG A 106 -3.64 24.32 8.42
C ARG A 106 -2.94 23.25 7.58
N PHE A 107 -3.17 21.96 7.82
CA PHE A 107 -2.45 20.92 7.11
C PHE A 107 -3.01 20.73 5.70
N GLY A 108 -2.28 21.20 4.68
CA GLY A 108 -2.79 21.27 3.31
C GLY A 108 -3.24 19.92 2.74
N LYS A 109 -2.48 18.85 3.01
CA LYS A 109 -2.85 17.50 2.54
C LYS A 109 -4.16 17.01 3.14
N LEU A 110 -4.44 17.32 4.40
CA LEU A 110 -5.71 16.96 5.04
C LEU A 110 -6.87 17.70 4.38
N ALA A 111 -6.72 19.00 4.13
CA ALA A 111 -7.73 19.78 3.41
C ALA A 111 -7.98 19.23 1.99
N ARG A 112 -6.92 18.80 1.27
CA ARG A 112 -7.06 18.15 -0.04
C ARG A 112 -7.78 16.81 0.06
N LEU A 113 -7.48 15.99 1.07
CA LEU A 113 -8.15 14.72 1.31
C LEU A 113 -9.65 14.92 1.56
N PHE A 114 -10.03 15.89 2.40
CA PHE A 114 -11.43 16.22 2.64
C PHE A 114 -12.15 16.60 1.34
N ALA A 115 -11.56 17.49 0.54
CA ALA A 115 -12.14 17.92 -0.73
C ALA A 115 -12.33 16.76 -1.73
N LEU A 116 -11.42 15.78 -1.75
CA LEU A 116 -11.56 14.59 -2.59
C LEU A 116 -12.75 13.73 -2.13
N ILE A 117 -12.83 13.42 -0.83
CA ILE A 117 -13.91 12.58 -0.27
C ILE A 117 -15.29 13.26 -0.40
N GLU A 118 -15.37 14.58 -0.23
CA GLU A 118 -16.59 15.36 -0.47
C GLU A 118 -17.06 15.28 -1.93
N GLY A 119 -16.13 15.09 -2.86
CA GLY A 119 -16.41 14.87 -4.28
C GLY A 119 -16.97 13.48 -4.61
N TRP A 120 -16.91 12.53 -3.67
CA TRP A 120 -17.32 11.13 -3.86
C TRP A 120 -18.41 10.70 -2.85
N PRO A 121 -19.57 11.38 -2.82
CA PRO A 121 -20.58 11.16 -1.80
C PRO A 121 -21.11 9.72 -1.84
N GLY A 122 -20.87 8.98 -0.75
CA GLY A 122 -21.38 7.63 -0.57
C GLY A 122 -20.58 6.53 -1.28
N GLU A 123 -19.50 6.88 -1.98
CA GLU A 123 -18.58 5.91 -2.58
C GLU A 123 -17.66 5.30 -1.52
N ARG A 124 -17.03 4.16 -1.86
CA ARG A 124 -16.01 3.54 -1.04
C ARG A 124 -14.63 4.07 -1.41
N VAL A 125 -13.85 4.45 -0.41
CA VAL A 125 -12.52 5.02 -0.58
C VAL A 125 -11.54 4.29 0.34
N VAL A 126 -10.41 3.86 -0.24
CA VAL A 126 -9.28 3.33 0.51
C VAL A 126 -8.21 4.40 0.60
N ILE A 127 -7.68 4.64 1.79
CA ILE A 127 -6.64 5.63 2.03
C ILE A 127 -5.43 4.92 2.67
N PHE A 128 -4.30 4.96 1.98
CA PHE A 128 -3.06 4.35 2.45
C PHE A 128 -2.13 5.35 3.13
N SER A 129 -1.48 4.89 4.20
CA SER A 129 -0.34 5.54 4.80
C SER A 129 0.60 4.50 5.42
N GLU A 130 1.91 4.70 5.26
CA GLU A 130 2.93 3.82 5.85
C GLU A 130 2.97 3.96 7.39
N ARG A 131 2.65 5.15 7.90
CA ARG A 131 2.81 5.49 9.32
C ARG A 131 1.52 5.24 10.10
N ILE A 132 1.59 4.36 11.10
CA ILE A 132 0.45 4.06 12.00
C ILE A 132 -0.10 5.32 12.67
N GLU A 133 0.76 6.23 13.15
CA GLU A 133 0.31 7.47 13.78
C GLU A 133 -0.39 8.41 12.78
N THR A 134 -0.03 8.38 11.49
CA THR A 134 -0.80 9.07 10.44
C THR A 134 -2.18 8.45 10.27
N LEU A 135 -2.30 7.12 10.26
CA LEU A 135 -3.61 6.46 10.19
C LEU A 135 -4.50 6.80 11.39
N ARG A 136 -3.94 6.83 12.61
CA ARG A 136 -4.69 7.26 13.82
C ARG A 136 -5.11 8.72 13.75
N PHE A 137 -4.21 9.58 13.27
CA PHE A 137 -4.51 10.99 13.04
C PHE A 137 -5.66 11.14 12.04
N LEU A 138 -5.58 10.45 10.91
CA LEU A 138 -6.62 10.49 9.88
C LEU A 138 -7.95 9.92 10.36
N ASP A 139 -7.95 8.84 11.14
CA ASP A 139 -9.17 8.26 11.73
C ASP A 139 -9.91 9.30 12.57
N GLN A 140 -9.20 9.99 13.45
CA GLN A 140 -9.80 11.05 14.25
C GLN A 140 -10.31 12.20 13.37
N GLN A 141 -9.49 12.72 12.45
CA GLN A 141 -9.84 13.88 11.64
C GLN A 141 -11.01 13.63 10.69
N LEU A 142 -11.06 12.44 10.06
CA LEU A 142 -12.14 12.08 9.14
C LEU A 142 -13.45 11.84 9.87
N ARG A 143 -13.42 11.22 11.06
CA ARG A 143 -14.61 11.07 11.91
C ARG A 143 -15.17 12.41 12.34
N ASP A 144 -14.31 13.32 12.79
CA ASP A 144 -14.72 14.63 13.27
C ASP A 144 -15.29 15.49 12.13
N HIS A 145 -14.66 15.48 10.95
CA HIS A 145 -15.09 16.29 9.80
C HIS A 145 -16.39 15.78 9.15
N PHE A 146 -16.51 14.46 8.97
CA PHE A 146 -17.65 13.85 8.27
C PHE A 146 -18.75 13.31 9.19
N GLY A 147 -18.56 13.36 10.51
CA GLY A 147 -19.51 12.83 11.50
C GLY A 147 -19.69 11.31 11.41
N LEU A 148 -18.61 10.58 11.08
CA LEU A 148 -18.66 9.14 10.82
C LEU A 148 -18.63 8.33 12.11
N ASP A 149 -19.52 7.33 12.21
CA ASP A 149 -19.50 6.38 13.31
C ASP A 149 -18.47 5.24 13.10
N GLN A 150 -18.32 4.38 14.11
CA GLN A 150 -17.40 3.23 14.09
C GLN A 150 -17.73 2.18 13.03
N HIS A 151 -18.93 2.21 12.44
CA HIS A 151 -19.39 1.27 11.42
C HIS A 151 -19.23 1.82 10.00
N GLN A 152 -18.99 3.13 9.84
CA GLN A 152 -18.80 3.77 8.55
C GLN A 152 -17.33 3.95 8.17
N MET A 153 -16.42 3.86 9.14
CA MET A 153 -15.00 4.05 8.95
C MET A 153 -14.19 2.93 9.60
N GLY A 154 -13.33 2.31 8.79
CA GLY A 154 -12.43 1.25 9.17
C GLY A 154 -10.98 1.70 9.18
N VAL A 155 -10.18 1.11 10.06
CA VAL A 155 -8.74 1.32 10.12
C VAL A 155 -8.06 -0.03 10.24
N PHE A 156 -7.00 -0.22 9.47
CA PHE A 156 -6.27 -1.46 9.37
C PHE A 156 -4.76 -1.18 9.53
N TYR A 157 -4.23 -1.54 10.68
CA TYR A 157 -2.78 -1.62 10.94
C TYR A 157 -2.52 -2.76 11.94
N GLY A 158 -1.32 -3.38 11.89
CA GLY A 158 -0.99 -4.71 12.45
C GLY A 158 -1.08 -4.95 13.98
N THR A 159 -1.93 -4.22 14.69
CA THR A 159 -2.25 -4.44 16.12
C THR A 159 -3.76 -4.56 16.38
N LEU A 160 -4.58 -4.70 15.34
CA LEU A 160 -6.01 -4.95 15.47
C LEU A 160 -6.30 -6.44 15.67
N ASP A 161 -7.41 -6.72 16.36
CA ASP A 161 -7.94 -8.06 16.54
C ASP A 161 -8.41 -8.64 15.20
N ASP A 162 -7.90 -9.82 14.83
CA ASP A 162 -8.11 -10.45 13.52
C ASP A 162 -9.59 -10.63 13.17
N GLN A 163 -10.46 -10.90 14.14
CA GLN A 163 -11.90 -11.05 13.91
C GLN A 163 -12.57 -9.74 13.50
N ARG A 164 -12.25 -8.64 14.20
CA ARG A 164 -12.78 -7.30 13.84
C ARG A 164 -12.28 -6.88 12.46
N GLN A 165 -11.04 -7.20 12.17
CA GLN A 165 -10.37 -6.90 10.92
C GLN A 165 -11.04 -7.62 9.74
N GLN A 166 -11.28 -8.92 9.86
CA GLN A 166 -12.01 -9.71 8.86
C GLN A 166 -13.45 -9.22 8.67
N ALA A 167 -14.16 -8.92 9.77
CA ALA A 167 -15.53 -8.41 9.71
C ALA A 167 -15.62 -7.07 8.97
N MET A 168 -14.65 -6.17 9.20
CA MET A 168 -14.57 -4.86 8.55
C MET A 168 -14.25 -4.97 7.06
N VAL A 169 -13.29 -5.82 6.69
CA VAL A 169 -12.96 -6.10 5.28
C VAL A 169 -14.15 -6.72 4.57
N LYS A 170 -14.84 -7.68 5.21
CA LYS A 170 -16.05 -8.29 4.66
C LYS A 170 -17.16 -7.26 4.46
N ASP A 171 -17.39 -6.39 5.43
CA ASP A 171 -18.39 -5.32 5.32
C ASP A 171 -18.03 -4.36 4.18
N PHE A 172 -16.78 -3.90 4.11
CA PHE A 172 -16.30 -3.04 3.03
C PHE A 172 -16.44 -3.72 1.65
N GLY A 173 -16.16 -5.02 1.57
CA GLY A 173 -16.28 -5.84 0.36
C GLY A 173 -17.68 -6.37 0.07
N THR A 174 -18.73 -5.84 0.70
CA THR A 174 -20.14 -6.23 0.45
C THR A 174 -20.96 -5.03 0.00
N ALA A 175 -21.81 -5.19 -1.02
CA ALA A 175 -22.64 -4.11 -1.58
C ALA A 175 -23.41 -3.30 -0.52
N ASN A 176 -24.03 -3.98 0.45
CA ASN A 176 -24.83 -3.38 1.53
C ASN A 176 -24.04 -3.06 2.81
N GLY A 177 -22.70 -3.20 2.78
CA GLY A 177 -21.86 -2.84 3.91
C GLY A 177 -22.02 -1.38 4.31
N LYS A 178 -21.69 -1.05 5.55
CA LYS A 178 -21.76 0.31 6.09
C LYS A 178 -20.43 1.06 5.98
N VAL A 179 -19.30 0.36 5.95
CA VAL A 179 -17.98 0.97 5.83
C VAL A 179 -17.85 1.64 4.46
N ARG A 180 -17.48 2.92 4.47
CA ARG A 180 -17.24 3.73 3.27
C ARG A 180 -15.80 4.20 3.18
N LEU A 181 -15.17 4.50 4.31
CA LEU A 181 -13.76 4.85 4.36
C LEU A 181 -12.96 3.74 5.02
N LEU A 182 -11.88 3.31 4.37
CA LEU A 182 -10.94 2.32 4.91
C LEU A 182 -9.53 2.90 4.92
N LEU A 183 -8.95 3.04 6.10
CA LEU A 183 -7.55 3.42 6.28
C LEU A 183 -6.68 2.16 6.37
N GLY A 184 -5.58 2.08 5.63
CA GLY A 184 -4.72 0.90 5.62
C GLY A 184 -3.22 1.23 5.70
N SER A 185 -2.48 0.46 6.49
CA SER A 185 -1.01 0.35 6.36
C SER A 185 -0.64 -0.79 5.43
N ASP A 186 0.57 -0.75 4.86
CA ASP A 186 1.08 -1.75 3.92
C ASP A 186 1.08 -3.17 4.47
N ALA A 187 1.84 -3.40 5.55
CA ALA A 187 2.02 -4.71 6.19
C ALA A 187 0.71 -5.38 6.60
N ALA A 188 -0.32 -4.58 6.77
CA ALA A 188 -1.58 -5.01 7.28
C ALA A 188 -2.56 -5.27 6.09
N SER A 189 -2.47 -4.49 5.02
CA SER A 189 -3.36 -4.63 3.86
C SER A 189 -2.91 -5.69 2.85
N GLU A 190 -1.81 -6.38 3.11
CA GLU A 190 -1.37 -7.53 2.34
C GLU A 190 -2.45 -8.63 2.27
N GLY A 191 -2.56 -9.30 1.12
CA GLY A 191 -3.60 -10.32 0.89
C GLY A 191 -5.06 -9.85 0.81
N ILE A 192 -5.40 -8.60 1.15
CA ILE A 192 -6.79 -8.13 1.09
C ILE A 192 -7.21 -7.77 -0.35
N ASN A 193 -8.40 -8.24 -0.74
CA ASN A 193 -9.07 -7.90 -1.99
C ASN A 193 -10.09 -6.77 -1.78
N LEU A 194 -9.78 -5.55 -2.22
CA LEU A 194 -10.66 -4.38 -2.08
C LEU A 194 -11.35 -3.98 -3.39
N HIS A 195 -10.82 -4.44 -4.53
CA HIS A 195 -11.23 -4.07 -5.88
C HIS A 195 -12.72 -4.30 -6.21
N TYR A 196 -13.38 -5.34 -5.69
CA TYR A 196 -14.76 -5.65 -6.08
C TYR A 196 -15.78 -4.53 -5.85
N TYR A 197 -15.56 -3.69 -4.83
CA TYR A 197 -16.52 -2.64 -4.44
C TYR A 197 -15.89 -1.27 -4.21
N CYS A 198 -14.59 -1.13 -4.50
CA CYS A 198 -13.85 0.09 -4.35
C CYS A 198 -12.95 0.31 -5.56
N HIS A 199 -13.09 1.49 -6.16
CA HIS A 199 -12.27 1.97 -7.26
C HIS A 199 -11.60 3.31 -6.94
N ARG A 200 -11.77 3.85 -5.72
CA ARG A 200 -11.09 5.08 -5.27
C ARG A 200 -9.95 4.74 -4.32
N LEU A 201 -8.73 5.13 -4.68
CA LEU A 201 -7.54 4.94 -3.86
C LEU A 201 -6.85 6.26 -3.61
N VAL A 202 -6.54 6.57 -2.36
CA VAL A 202 -5.74 7.74 -1.99
C VAL A 202 -4.47 7.31 -1.27
N HIS A 203 -3.32 7.61 -1.86
CA HIS A 203 -2.03 7.56 -1.17
C HIS A 203 -1.83 8.87 -0.41
N PHE A 204 -2.04 8.83 0.92
CA PHE A 204 -1.84 10.01 1.76
C PHE A 204 -0.34 10.31 1.96
N ASP A 205 0.50 9.27 1.90
CA ASP A 205 1.94 9.36 1.74
C ASP A 205 2.41 8.43 0.62
N ILE A 206 3.57 8.77 0.06
CA ILE A 206 4.20 8.00 -1.01
C ILE A 206 5.25 7.08 -0.37
N PRO A 207 5.10 5.75 -0.46
CA PRO A 207 6.16 4.84 -0.06
C PRO A 207 7.38 5.08 -0.95
N TRP A 208 8.57 4.93 -0.38
CA TRP A 208 9.83 5.13 -1.12
C TRP A 208 10.27 3.85 -1.86
N SER A 209 9.30 2.98 -2.15
CA SER A 209 9.46 1.68 -2.79
C SER A 209 8.40 1.54 -3.90
N LEU A 210 8.84 1.24 -5.12
CA LEU A 210 7.97 0.94 -6.25
C LEU A 210 7.17 -0.34 -6.01
N ILE A 211 7.79 -1.36 -5.41
CA ILE A 211 7.12 -2.62 -5.04
C ILE A 211 5.93 -2.32 -4.12
N THR A 212 6.15 -1.50 -3.09
CA THR A 212 5.08 -1.13 -2.15
C THR A 212 3.99 -0.32 -2.85
N LEU A 213 4.36 0.59 -3.75
CA LEU A 213 3.43 1.41 -4.52
C LEU A 213 2.52 0.55 -5.43
N GLU A 214 3.12 -0.41 -6.14
CA GLU A 214 2.41 -1.38 -6.97
C GLU A 214 1.46 -2.23 -6.12
N GLN A 215 1.94 -2.79 -5.00
CA GLN A 215 1.11 -3.61 -4.12
C GLN A 215 -0.08 -2.86 -3.55
N ARG A 216 0.05 -1.56 -3.25
CA ARG A 216 -1.05 -0.68 -2.84
C ARG A 216 -2.04 -0.46 -3.99
N ASN A 217 -1.56 -0.09 -5.18
CA ASN A 217 -2.41 0.14 -6.35
C ASN A 217 -3.20 -1.10 -6.73
N GLY A 218 -2.51 -2.25 -6.76
CA GLY A 218 -3.10 -3.53 -7.05
C GLY A 218 -4.26 -3.89 -6.11
N ARG A 219 -4.47 -3.24 -4.96
CA ARG A 219 -5.63 -3.50 -4.08
C ARG A 219 -6.97 -3.19 -4.73
N ILE A 220 -6.99 -2.19 -5.61
CA ILE A 220 -8.19 -1.80 -6.39
C ILE A 220 -8.03 -2.03 -7.89
N ASP A 221 -6.79 -2.15 -8.37
CA ASP A 221 -6.42 -2.29 -9.78
C ASP A 221 -5.98 -3.73 -10.06
N ARG A 222 -6.95 -4.65 -10.10
CA ARG A 222 -6.72 -6.07 -10.41
C ARG A 222 -7.90 -6.68 -11.18
N PHE A 223 -7.68 -7.86 -11.74
CA PHE A 223 -8.70 -8.63 -12.46
C PHE A 223 -9.99 -8.77 -11.62
N GLY A 224 -11.14 -8.49 -12.24
CA GLY A 224 -12.44 -8.46 -11.58
C GLY A 224 -12.87 -7.08 -11.07
N GLN A 225 -12.07 -6.05 -11.27
CA GLN A 225 -12.53 -4.67 -11.12
C GLN A 225 -13.47 -4.30 -12.29
N THR A 226 -14.63 -3.72 -11.98
CA THR A 226 -15.63 -3.34 -13.01
C THR A 226 -15.70 -1.84 -13.25
N GLU A 227 -15.25 -1.04 -12.28
CA GLU A 227 -15.15 0.42 -12.39
C GLU A 227 -13.71 0.82 -12.74
N THR A 228 -13.51 1.94 -13.43
CA THR A 228 -12.16 2.43 -13.70
C THR A 228 -11.44 2.75 -12.38
N PRO A 229 -10.29 2.12 -12.07
CA PRO A 229 -9.51 2.49 -10.89
C PRO A 229 -9.11 3.96 -10.97
N ASP A 230 -9.34 4.70 -9.89
CA ASP A 230 -9.04 6.12 -9.77
C ASP A 230 -8.12 6.35 -8.56
N ILE A 231 -6.86 6.67 -8.86
CA ILE A 231 -5.74 6.65 -7.92
C ILE A 231 -5.20 8.06 -7.72
N HIS A 232 -5.23 8.51 -6.48
CA HIS A 232 -4.86 9.86 -6.07
C HIS A 232 -3.62 9.83 -5.18
N TYR A 233 -2.61 10.65 -5.51
CA TYR A 233 -1.37 10.78 -4.73
C TYR A 233 -1.30 12.17 -4.10
N LEU A 234 -1.17 12.27 -2.78
CA LEU A 234 -1.05 13.57 -2.11
C LEU A 234 0.42 13.90 -1.81
N LEU A 235 0.96 14.93 -2.45
CA LEU A 235 2.35 15.38 -2.27
C LEU A 235 2.38 16.78 -1.69
N THR A 236 3.16 16.99 -0.63
CA THR A 236 3.42 18.34 -0.10
C THR A 236 4.58 18.95 -0.88
N VAL A 237 4.39 20.18 -1.37
CA VAL A 237 5.40 20.89 -2.17
C VAL A 237 5.94 22.08 -1.38
N PRO A 238 7.17 21.99 -0.85
CA PRO A 238 7.80 23.10 -0.15
C PRO A 238 8.09 24.28 -1.09
N ARG A 239 8.16 25.49 -0.53
CA ARG A 239 8.59 26.69 -1.26
C ARG A 239 10.08 26.69 -1.58
N ASP A 240 10.89 26.07 -0.74
CA ASP A 240 12.32 25.90 -0.95
C ASP A 240 12.60 25.13 -2.25
N VAL A 241 13.47 25.68 -3.10
CA VAL A 241 13.72 25.17 -4.45
C VAL A 241 14.58 23.90 -4.43
N GLU A 242 15.53 23.83 -3.50
CA GLU A 242 16.44 22.70 -3.37
C GLU A 242 15.69 21.48 -2.83
N LEU A 243 14.97 21.64 -1.72
CA LEU A 243 14.14 20.58 -1.15
C LEU A 243 13.04 20.13 -2.11
N ARG A 244 12.43 21.06 -2.86
CA ARG A 244 11.48 20.69 -3.92
C ARG A 244 12.15 19.85 -5.01
N GLY A 245 13.40 20.18 -5.36
CA GLY A 245 14.22 19.40 -6.29
C GLY A 245 14.43 17.97 -5.80
N ASP A 246 14.83 17.81 -4.54
CA ASP A 246 15.05 16.50 -3.92
C ASP A 246 13.78 15.65 -3.88
N LEU A 247 12.63 16.26 -3.57
CA LEU A 247 11.34 15.58 -3.49
C LEU A 247 10.75 15.20 -4.86
N ARG A 248 11.33 15.66 -5.98
CA ARG A 248 10.93 15.23 -7.34
C ARG A 248 11.09 13.72 -7.55
N VAL A 249 11.92 13.07 -6.74
CA VAL A 249 12.02 11.60 -6.73
C VAL A 249 10.66 10.93 -6.46
N LEU A 250 9.77 11.54 -5.68
CA LEU A 250 8.44 10.98 -5.39
C LEU A 250 7.53 11.02 -6.61
N ASP A 251 7.54 12.12 -7.36
CA ASP A 251 6.86 12.20 -8.66
C ASP A 251 7.39 11.13 -9.61
N ARG A 252 8.71 10.93 -9.59
CA ARG A 252 9.36 9.96 -10.44
C ARG A 252 8.97 8.52 -10.12
N LEU A 253 8.80 8.19 -8.83
CA LEU A 253 8.27 6.88 -8.41
C LEU A 253 6.85 6.65 -8.97
N ILE A 254 5.98 7.65 -8.88
CA ILE A 254 4.60 7.59 -9.41
C ILE A 254 4.60 7.42 -10.93
N GLU A 255 5.40 8.21 -11.65
CA GLU A 255 5.54 8.11 -13.10
C GLU A 255 6.00 6.71 -13.52
N LYS A 256 6.97 6.14 -12.78
CA LYS A 256 7.55 4.85 -13.11
C LYS A 256 6.61 3.70 -12.84
N GLU A 257 5.94 3.68 -11.69
CA GLU A 257 4.91 2.68 -11.42
C GLU A 257 3.81 2.74 -12.49
N ASN A 258 3.42 3.94 -12.92
CA ASN A 258 2.41 4.09 -13.97
C ASN A 258 2.87 3.66 -15.36
N ALA A 259 4.14 3.91 -15.71
CA ALA A 259 4.72 3.41 -16.94
C ALA A 259 4.86 1.87 -16.92
N ALA A 260 5.24 1.30 -15.78
CA ALA A 260 5.41 -0.13 -15.58
C ALA A 260 4.09 -0.88 -15.81
N HIS A 261 3.02 -0.40 -15.17
CA HIS A 261 1.68 -0.97 -15.29
C HIS A 261 1.18 -0.95 -16.74
N LYS A 262 1.36 0.17 -17.46
CA LYS A 262 0.93 0.29 -18.88
C LYS A 262 1.64 -0.68 -19.82
N ASN A 263 2.87 -1.04 -19.50
CA ASN A 263 3.68 -1.94 -20.32
C ASN A 263 3.43 -3.43 -20.00
N LEU A 264 2.43 -3.75 -19.15
CA LEU A 264 2.12 -5.13 -18.70
C LEU A 264 3.36 -5.86 -18.17
N GLY A 265 4.33 -5.10 -17.64
CA GLY A 265 5.59 -5.60 -17.10
C GLY A 265 5.53 -5.74 -15.59
N ASP A 266 6.32 -6.66 -15.05
CA ASP A 266 6.51 -6.85 -13.62
C ASP A 266 7.16 -5.59 -13.02
N VAL A 267 6.47 -4.86 -12.13
CA VAL A 267 7.00 -3.58 -11.59
C VAL A 267 8.21 -3.84 -10.68
N ALA A 268 8.28 -5.02 -10.05
CA ALA A 268 9.43 -5.47 -9.26
C ALA A 268 10.71 -5.63 -10.09
N TRP A 269 10.62 -5.66 -11.42
CA TRP A 269 11.76 -5.75 -12.33
C TRP A 269 12.49 -4.41 -12.54
N LEU A 270 11.88 -3.27 -12.20
CA LEU A 270 12.37 -1.94 -12.60
C LEU A 270 13.48 -1.36 -11.72
N MET A 271 13.49 -1.62 -10.41
CA MET A 271 14.58 -1.14 -9.54
C MET A 271 15.66 -2.20 -9.27
N ARG A 272 15.48 -3.46 -9.71
CA ARG A 272 16.33 -4.63 -9.38
C ARG A 272 16.47 -4.93 -7.88
N LEU A 273 15.83 -4.15 -7.02
CA LEU A 273 15.81 -4.34 -5.58
C LEU A 273 14.56 -5.16 -5.29
N HIS A 274 14.72 -6.48 -5.18
CA HIS A 274 13.62 -7.41 -4.92
C HIS A 274 13.02 -7.27 -3.51
N GLU A 275 13.49 -6.29 -2.74
CA GLU A 275 13.09 -6.00 -1.38
C GLU A 275 12.75 -4.52 -1.26
N ALA A 276 11.53 -4.23 -0.81
CA ALA A 276 11.05 -2.86 -0.61
C ALA A 276 12.00 -2.04 0.27
N GLU A 277 12.60 -2.65 1.29
CA GLU A 277 13.53 -1.96 2.21
C GLU A 277 14.77 -1.41 1.49
N LEU A 278 15.30 -2.13 0.49
CA LEU A 278 16.45 -1.67 -0.27
C LEU A 278 16.09 -0.49 -1.18
N GLU A 279 14.89 -0.51 -1.80
CA GLU A 279 14.39 0.62 -2.59
C GLU A 279 14.26 1.89 -1.73
N GLU A 280 13.70 1.74 -0.52
CA GLU A 280 13.58 2.86 0.41
C GLU A 280 14.93 3.45 0.81
N GLN A 281 15.92 2.58 1.07
CA GLN A 281 17.28 3.02 1.39
C GLN A 281 17.93 3.75 0.21
N ARG A 282 17.72 3.29 -1.02
CA ARG A 282 18.26 3.93 -2.23
C ARG A 282 17.65 5.32 -2.45
N VAL A 283 16.33 5.46 -2.28
CA VAL A 283 15.63 6.75 -2.38
C VAL A 283 16.07 7.70 -1.28
N ALA A 284 16.19 7.20 -0.03
CA ALA A 284 16.70 7.98 1.10
C ALA A 284 18.11 8.53 0.82
N GLN A 285 19.03 7.68 0.34
CA GLN A 285 20.38 8.10 -0.02
C GLN A 285 20.39 9.10 -1.19
N GLY A 286 19.53 8.91 -2.19
CA GLY A 286 19.40 9.83 -3.32
C GLY A 286 18.97 11.24 -2.90
N ILE A 287 17.96 11.34 -2.02
CA ILE A 287 17.53 12.61 -1.42
C ILE A 287 18.67 13.22 -0.58
N GLU A 288 19.38 12.42 0.21
CA GLU A 288 20.48 12.90 1.04
C GLU A 288 21.65 13.47 0.25
N ASN A 289 21.97 12.85 -0.88
CA ASN A 289 23.07 13.22 -1.74
C ASN A 289 22.70 14.31 -2.77
N HIS A 290 21.46 14.80 -2.75
CA HIS A 290 20.91 15.72 -3.76
C HIS A 290 21.08 15.18 -5.20
N GLU A 291 20.91 13.87 -5.36
CA GLU A 291 20.99 13.21 -6.66
C GLU A 291 19.78 13.59 -7.52
N PRO A 292 19.95 13.77 -8.84
CA PRO A 292 18.82 13.95 -9.74
C PRO A 292 17.83 12.78 -9.63
N ALA A 293 16.53 13.08 -9.64
CA ALA A 293 15.47 12.07 -9.52
C ALA A 293 15.60 10.94 -10.55
N GLU A 294 16.09 11.26 -11.75
CA GLU A 294 16.32 10.32 -12.86
C GLU A 294 17.50 9.39 -12.59
N SER A 295 18.44 9.77 -11.72
CA SER A 295 19.55 8.91 -11.28
C SER A 295 19.14 8.01 -10.12
N VAL A 296 18.22 8.46 -9.27
CA VAL A 296 17.68 7.67 -8.14
C VAL A 296 16.69 6.63 -8.65
N VAL A 297 15.87 7.02 -9.62
CA VAL A 297 14.82 6.20 -10.23
C VAL A 297 15.03 6.23 -11.77
N PRO A 298 15.85 5.30 -12.31
CA PRO A 298 16.27 5.31 -13.71
C PRO A 298 15.15 4.99 -14.71
N ASP A 299 15.38 5.36 -15.98
CA ASP A 299 14.39 5.19 -17.05
C ASP A 299 14.21 3.74 -17.50
N GLU A 300 15.33 3.08 -17.71
CA GLU A 300 15.46 1.68 -18.04
C GLU A 300 16.26 1.01 -16.91
N PRO A 301 15.96 -0.24 -16.53
CA PRO A 301 16.92 -0.99 -15.74
C PRO A 301 18.21 -1.10 -16.55
N GLU A 302 19.37 -0.99 -15.90
CA GLU A 302 20.66 -1.29 -16.56
C GLU A 302 20.54 -2.65 -17.28
N GLU A 303 21.27 -2.86 -18.38
CA GLU A 303 21.08 -4.02 -19.28
C GLU A 303 20.90 -5.33 -18.50
N PHE A 304 19.70 -5.91 -18.62
CA PHE A 304 19.37 -7.25 -18.18
C PHE A 304 19.36 -8.12 -19.43
N ASP A 305 20.30 -9.05 -19.53
CA ASP A 305 20.34 -9.98 -20.65
C ASP A 305 19.23 -11.04 -20.46
N PHE A 306 18.02 -10.68 -20.87
CA PHE A 306 16.85 -11.56 -20.88
C PHE A 306 17.10 -12.82 -21.72
N LEU A 307 17.98 -12.72 -22.73
CA LEU A 307 18.44 -13.86 -23.51
C LEU A 307 19.32 -14.78 -22.66
N ALA A 308 20.18 -14.28 -21.77
CA ALA A 308 20.97 -15.12 -20.86
C ALA A 308 20.12 -15.92 -19.85
N LEU A 309 19.02 -15.33 -19.36
CA LEU A 309 18.07 -16.02 -18.47
C LEU A 309 17.25 -17.08 -19.23
N LEU A 310 16.81 -16.77 -20.44
CA LEU A 310 16.08 -17.72 -21.30
C LEU A 310 16.98 -18.75 -21.98
N SER A 311 18.27 -18.47 -22.16
CA SER A 311 19.24 -19.35 -22.81
C SER A 311 19.76 -20.47 -21.91
N GLY A 312 19.42 -20.45 -20.61
CA GLY A 312 19.65 -21.60 -19.73
C GLY A 312 21.11 -21.99 -19.57
N GLU A 313 22.00 -21.03 -19.35
CA GLU A 313 23.37 -21.28 -18.87
C GLU A 313 23.51 -21.04 -17.35
N GLY A 314 22.40 -21.11 -16.61
CA GLY A 314 22.41 -21.33 -15.16
C GLY A 314 22.14 -22.81 -14.92
N ASP A 315 23.01 -23.49 -14.17
CA ASP A 315 22.78 -24.87 -13.73
C ASP A 315 21.35 -24.99 -13.20
N LYS A 316 20.56 -25.85 -13.85
CA LYS A 316 19.28 -26.30 -13.30
C LYS A 316 19.60 -27.15 -12.08
N GLU A 317 19.86 -26.52 -10.95
CA GLU A 317 19.68 -27.21 -9.68
C GLU A 317 18.20 -27.52 -9.57
N GLU A 318 17.86 -28.82 -9.62
CA GLU A 318 16.56 -29.30 -9.19
C GLU A 318 16.37 -28.82 -7.76
N ILE A 319 15.57 -27.78 -7.57
CA ILE A 319 15.15 -27.35 -6.24
C ILE A 319 14.39 -28.54 -5.67
N GLU A 320 14.91 -29.11 -4.59
CA GLU A 320 14.30 -30.24 -3.90
C GLU A 320 12.94 -29.79 -3.35
N THR A 321 11.87 -30.10 -4.08
CA THR A 321 10.51 -29.77 -3.68
C THR A 321 10.12 -30.67 -2.51
N VAL A 322 9.87 -30.07 -1.36
CA VAL A 322 9.30 -30.78 -0.21
C VAL A 322 7.79 -30.82 -0.38
N ASP A 323 7.19 -32.00 -0.21
CA ASP A 323 5.73 -32.10 -0.16
C ASP A 323 5.19 -31.24 0.98
N PRO A 324 4.27 -30.29 0.71
CA PRO A 324 3.73 -29.42 1.74
C PRO A 324 3.01 -30.26 2.80
N VAL A 325 3.20 -29.92 4.08
CA VAL A 325 2.49 -30.56 5.17
C VAL A 325 1.00 -30.20 5.05
N SER A 326 0.17 -31.18 4.70
CA SER A 326 -1.29 -31.04 4.70
C SER A 326 -1.86 -31.37 6.09
N LEU A 327 -2.83 -30.59 6.54
CA LEU A 327 -3.62 -30.88 7.75
C LEU A 327 -4.71 -31.93 7.51
N TYR A 328 -5.03 -32.18 6.23
CA TYR A 328 -6.09 -33.08 5.80
C TYR A 328 -5.48 -34.30 5.08
N ALA A 329 -6.13 -35.45 5.22
CA ALA A 329 -5.69 -36.70 4.61
C ALA A 329 -5.75 -36.66 3.07
N ASP A 330 -6.73 -35.93 2.51
CA ASP A 330 -6.90 -35.70 1.09
C ASP A 330 -7.75 -34.43 0.85
N ASP A 331 -7.80 -33.96 -0.40
CA ASP A 331 -8.53 -32.76 -0.80
C ASP A 331 -10.05 -32.89 -0.55
N LEU A 332 -10.62 -34.10 -0.66
CA LEU A 332 -12.06 -34.33 -0.44
C LEU A 332 -12.42 -34.24 1.05
N ALA A 333 -11.52 -34.66 1.94
CA ALA A 333 -11.68 -34.53 3.39
C ALA A 333 -11.73 -33.06 3.79
N TYR A 334 -10.86 -32.23 3.23
CA TYR A 334 -10.94 -30.78 3.38
C TYR A 334 -12.29 -30.23 2.88
N CYS A 335 -12.71 -30.62 1.67
CA CYS A 335 -13.98 -30.13 1.11
C CYS A 335 -15.20 -30.54 1.95
N ARG A 336 -15.23 -31.75 2.52
CA ARG A 336 -16.33 -32.19 3.40
C ARG A 336 -16.48 -31.29 4.61
N GLU A 337 -15.38 -31.02 5.31
CA GLU A 337 -15.38 -30.15 6.49
C GLU A 337 -15.76 -28.71 6.12
N ALA A 338 -15.23 -28.19 5.00
CA ALA A 338 -15.57 -26.86 4.51
C ALA A 338 -17.07 -26.71 4.17
N PHE A 339 -17.69 -27.72 3.56
CA PHE A 339 -19.13 -27.67 3.24
C PHE A 339 -20.02 -27.76 4.49
N GLU A 340 -19.60 -28.51 5.52
CA GLU A 340 -20.26 -28.53 6.82
C GLU A 340 -20.21 -27.16 7.51
N GLU A 341 -19.08 -26.46 7.47
CA GLU A 341 -18.94 -25.12 8.05
C GLU A 341 -19.75 -24.05 7.29
N LEU A 342 -19.82 -24.17 5.96
CA LEU A 342 -20.52 -23.22 5.08
C LEU A 342 -22.03 -23.47 4.96
N ASP A 343 -22.59 -24.46 5.67
CA ASP A 343 -24.00 -24.89 5.60
C ASP A 343 -24.49 -25.11 4.15
N CYS A 344 -23.60 -25.63 3.32
CA CYS A 344 -23.86 -25.93 1.92
C CYS A 344 -24.04 -27.45 1.76
N GLN A 345 -25.02 -27.88 0.96
CA GLN A 345 -25.29 -29.31 0.74
C GLN A 345 -24.77 -29.77 -0.63
N PRO A 346 -23.54 -30.30 -0.70
CA PRO A 346 -23.03 -30.92 -1.92
C PRO A 346 -23.61 -32.34 -2.12
N GLU A 347 -23.70 -32.77 -3.36
CA GLU A 347 -23.90 -34.16 -3.75
C GLU A 347 -22.54 -34.83 -4.00
N TRP A 348 -22.21 -35.85 -3.21
CA TRP A 348 -20.93 -36.56 -3.33
C TRP A 348 -21.00 -37.70 -4.35
N HIS A 349 -20.01 -37.77 -5.22
CA HIS A 349 -19.88 -38.78 -6.27
C HIS A 349 -18.68 -39.68 -5.98
N GLU A 350 -18.89 -40.72 -5.16
CA GLU A 350 -17.81 -41.64 -4.75
C GLU A 350 -17.08 -42.30 -5.94
N HIS A 351 -17.79 -42.53 -7.04
CA HIS A 351 -17.30 -43.17 -8.26
C HIS A 351 -16.43 -42.26 -9.14
N LEU A 352 -16.50 -40.94 -8.92
CA LEU A 352 -15.72 -39.93 -9.65
C LEU A 352 -14.68 -39.24 -8.74
N SER A 353 -14.54 -39.71 -7.50
CA SER A 353 -13.70 -39.05 -6.48
C SER A 353 -13.98 -37.54 -6.43
N GLY A 354 -15.26 -37.17 -6.39
CA GLY A 354 -15.67 -35.78 -6.58
C GLY A 354 -17.01 -35.44 -5.94
N PHE A 355 -17.47 -34.21 -6.17
CA PHE A 355 -18.75 -33.72 -5.70
C PHE A 355 -19.33 -32.69 -6.68
N SER A 356 -20.65 -32.51 -6.62
CA SER A 356 -21.34 -31.40 -7.24
C SER A 356 -22.04 -30.55 -6.19
N PHE A 357 -22.13 -29.24 -6.43
CA PHE A 357 -22.91 -28.36 -5.57
C PHE A 357 -23.42 -27.16 -6.35
N HIS A 358 -24.49 -26.55 -5.87
CA HIS A 358 -24.96 -25.28 -6.43
C HIS A 358 -24.17 -24.14 -5.82
N ALA A 359 -23.56 -23.32 -6.67
CA ALA A 359 -22.81 -22.15 -6.25
C ALA A 359 -23.72 -21.22 -5.41
N PRO A 360 -23.31 -20.82 -4.19
CA PRO A 360 -24.00 -19.80 -3.42
C PRO A 360 -23.89 -18.42 -4.08
N GLU A 361 -24.75 -17.47 -3.68
CA GLU A 361 -24.87 -16.15 -4.33
C GLU A 361 -23.54 -15.39 -4.39
N ASP A 362 -22.73 -15.45 -3.33
CA ASP A 362 -21.41 -14.83 -3.28
C ASP A 362 -20.43 -15.46 -4.26
N LEU A 363 -20.47 -16.78 -4.44
CA LEU A 363 -19.65 -17.49 -5.42
C LEU A 363 -20.06 -17.14 -6.85
N ARG A 364 -21.36 -17.01 -7.12
CA ARG A 364 -21.87 -16.59 -8.44
C ARG A 364 -21.36 -15.20 -8.82
N VAL A 365 -21.42 -14.26 -7.88
CA VAL A 365 -20.86 -12.91 -8.07
C VAL A 365 -19.36 -12.98 -8.36
N ARG A 366 -18.59 -13.87 -7.71
CA ARG A 366 -17.17 -14.04 -8.01
C ARG A 366 -16.91 -14.58 -9.42
N TYR A 367 -17.76 -15.50 -9.90
CA TYR A 367 -17.68 -16.05 -11.25
C TYR A 367 -18.07 -15.05 -12.34
N ASP A 368 -18.86 -14.02 -12.02
CA ASP A 368 -19.15 -12.92 -12.96
C ASP A 368 -17.90 -12.10 -13.33
N TYR A 369 -16.82 -12.23 -12.56
CA TYR A 369 -15.53 -11.64 -12.89
C TYR A 369 -14.65 -12.56 -13.71
N LEU A 370 -14.94 -13.87 -13.79
CA LEU A 370 -14.19 -14.82 -14.60
C LEU A 370 -14.64 -14.78 -16.09
N PRO A 371 -13.79 -15.25 -17.02
CA PRO A 371 -14.15 -15.40 -18.43
C PRO A 371 -15.50 -16.11 -18.60
N PRO A 372 -16.37 -15.67 -19.54
CA PRO A 372 -17.70 -16.24 -19.74
C PRO A 372 -17.70 -17.76 -19.93
N GLU A 373 -16.61 -18.32 -20.45
CA GLU A 373 -16.40 -19.75 -20.67
C GLU A 373 -16.34 -20.56 -19.37
N LEU A 374 -16.00 -19.94 -18.24
CA LEU A 374 -15.99 -20.56 -16.92
C LEU A 374 -17.35 -20.46 -16.21
N ARG A 375 -18.29 -19.67 -16.73
CA ARG A 375 -19.63 -19.52 -16.14
C ARG A 375 -20.50 -20.69 -16.57
N GLN A 376 -20.87 -21.54 -15.62
CA GLN A 376 -21.80 -22.63 -15.89
C GLN A 376 -23.24 -22.11 -15.89
N ALA A 377 -24.03 -22.46 -16.92
CA ALA A 377 -25.37 -21.93 -17.14
C ALA A 377 -26.35 -22.19 -15.97
N ASP A 378 -26.16 -23.31 -15.26
CA ASP A 378 -27.06 -23.75 -14.19
C ASP A 378 -26.47 -23.52 -12.78
N TRP A 379 -25.28 -22.91 -12.68
CA TRP A 379 -24.55 -22.69 -11.42
C TRP A 379 -24.26 -23.96 -10.60
N GLU A 380 -24.41 -25.13 -11.20
CA GLU A 380 -23.99 -26.41 -10.63
C GLU A 380 -22.51 -26.63 -10.94
N LEU A 381 -21.63 -26.55 -9.95
CA LEU A 381 -20.21 -26.82 -10.12
C LEU A 381 -19.93 -28.30 -9.84
N LYS A 382 -19.13 -28.94 -10.70
CA LYS A 382 -18.70 -30.34 -10.57
C LYS A 382 -17.18 -30.37 -10.44
N LEU A 383 -16.68 -30.89 -9.32
CA LEU A 383 -15.25 -30.98 -9.02
C LEU A 383 -14.86 -32.42 -8.76
N THR A 384 -13.67 -32.80 -9.21
CA THR A 384 -13.06 -34.12 -9.00
C THR A 384 -11.59 -33.95 -8.63
N THR A 385 -11.06 -34.87 -7.82
CA THR A 385 -9.63 -34.97 -7.54
C THR A 385 -8.89 -35.82 -8.56
N ASP A 386 -9.61 -36.47 -9.48
CA ASP A 386 -9.02 -37.23 -10.58
C ASP A 386 -8.57 -36.26 -11.68
N ARG A 387 -7.26 -36.25 -11.95
CA ARG A 387 -6.64 -35.38 -12.95
C ARG A 387 -6.71 -35.95 -14.37
N GLU A 388 -7.15 -37.21 -14.53
CA GLU A 388 -7.25 -37.87 -15.84
C GLU A 388 -8.67 -37.83 -16.44
N LEU A 389 -9.65 -37.29 -15.70
CA LEU A 389 -11.01 -36.99 -16.13
C LEU A 389 -11.12 -35.58 -16.72
#